data_AF-A0A2V7L9U1-F1
#
_entry.id   AF-A0A2V7L9U1-F1
#
_cell.length_a   1.000
_cell.length_b   1.000
_cell.length_c   1.000
_cell.angle_alpha   90.00
_cell.angle_beta   90.00
_cell.angle_gamma   90.00
#
_symmetry.space_group_name_H-M   'P 1'
#
loop_
_entity.id
_entity.type
_entity.pdbx_description
1 polymer ?
#
loop_
_entity_poly.entity_id
_entity_poly.type
_entity_poly.pdbx_seq_one_letter_code
_entity_poly.pdbx_strand_id
1 'polypeptide(L)'
;MIERVAAALGRPPRAAALHAVADLVAHRFDPDSAAALIVEAVQDGVPRARLLDVSTAALQQVQRGHTRSEALAIVRRQFPNVPAPSKPTRGNFAGARRPATPAP
;
A
#
# COMPACT_ATOMS: atom_id res chain seq x y z
N MET A 1 0.31 -2.13 -19.00
CA MET A 1 0.01 -2.05 -17.55
C MET A 1 -1.46 -1.72 -17.24
N ILE A 2 -1.97 -0.51 -17.53
CA ILE A 2 -3.37 -0.12 -17.26
C ILE A 2 -4.39 -1.02 -17.99
N GLU A 3 -4.06 -1.48 -19.20
CA GLU A 3 -4.96 -2.36 -19.97
C GLU A 3 -5.15 -3.75 -19.36
N ARG A 4 -4.14 -4.33 -18.69
CA ARG A 4 -4.29 -5.62 -17.98
C ARG A 4 -5.21 -5.50 -16.78
N VAL A 5 -5.05 -4.43 -16.00
CA VAL A 5 -5.93 -4.12 -14.85
C VAL A 5 -7.35 -3.84 -15.34
N ALA A 6 -7.50 -3.14 -16.48
CA ALA A 6 -8.80 -2.86 -17.08
C ALA A 6 -9.49 -4.11 -17.68
N ALA A 7 -8.71 -5.04 -18.25
CA ALA A 7 -9.21 -6.26 -18.85
C ALA A 7 -9.58 -7.33 -17.80
N ALA A 8 -8.81 -7.43 -16.71
CA ALA A 8 -9.08 -8.37 -15.62
C ALA A 8 -10.25 -7.94 -14.72
N LEU A 9 -10.55 -6.64 -14.68
CA LEU A 9 -11.50 -6.04 -13.75
C LEU A 9 -12.55 -5.26 -14.53
N GLY A 10 -13.69 -5.90 -14.83
CA GLY A 10 -14.88 -5.18 -15.29
C GLY A 10 -15.23 -4.00 -14.35
N ARG A 11 -16.06 -3.04 -14.80
CA ARG A 11 -16.57 -1.99 -13.89
C ARG A 11 -17.45 -2.68 -12.82
N PRO A 12 -17.28 -2.44 -11.50
CA PRO A 12 -16.74 -1.23 -10.87
C PRO A 12 -15.46 -1.34 -9.98
N PRO A 13 -14.69 -2.44 -9.80
CA PRO A 13 -13.42 -2.41 -9.03
C PRO A 13 -12.28 -1.58 -9.65
N ARG A 14 -12.38 -1.17 -10.93
CA ARG A 14 -11.28 -0.51 -11.67
C ARG A 14 -10.67 0.71 -10.97
N ALA A 15 -11.48 1.61 -10.38
CA ALA A 15 -10.93 2.84 -9.77
C ALA A 15 -10.08 2.57 -8.51
N ALA A 16 -10.55 1.68 -7.63
CA ALA A 16 -9.82 1.32 -6.41
C ALA A 16 -8.53 0.55 -6.73
N ALA A 17 -8.61 -0.38 -7.70
CA ALA A 17 -7.44 -1.11 -8.18
C ALA A 17 -6.39 -0.18 -8.80
N LEU A 18 -6.80 0.75 -9.67
CA LEU A 18 -5.88 1.72 -10.27
C LEU A 18 -5.23 2.63 -9.23
N HIS A 19 -6.00 3.07 -8.22
CA HIS A 19 -5.47 3.89 -7.15
C HIS A 19 -4.43 3.14 -6.30
N ALA A 20 -4.70 1.87 -5.94
CA ALA A 20 -3.74 1.04 -5.21
C ALA A 20 -2.45 0.77 -6.01
N VAL A 21 -2.56 0.55 -7.33
CA VAL A 21 -1.39 0.42 -8.22
C VAL A 21 -0.60 1.73 -8.27
N ALA A 22 -1.28 2.87 -8.43
CA ALA A 22 -0.63 4.18 -8.48
C ALA A 22 0.11 4.49 -7.16
N ASP A 23 -0.48 4.13 -6.01
CA ASP A 23 0.14 4.27 -4.70
C ASP A 23 1.44 3.45 -4.58
N LEU A 24 1.43 2.20 -5.02
CA LEU A 24 2.64 1.37 -5.06
C LEU A 24 3.73 1.97 -5.97
N VAL A 25 3.35 2.43 -7.17
CA VAL A 25 4.29 3.05 -8.11
C VAL A 25 4.89 4.34 -7.55
N ALA A 26 4.09 5.17 -6.87
CA ALA A 26 4.59 6.36 -6.18
C ALA A 26 5.64 6.03 -5.12
N HIS A 27 5.53 4.86 -4.49
CA HIS A 27 6.50 4.33 -3.51
C HIS A 27 7.64 3.50 -4.13
N ARG A 28 7.86 3.66 -5.43
CA ARG A 28 8.96 3.06 -6.21
C ARG A 28 8.89 1.54 -6.31
N PHE A 29 7.71 0.94 -6.16
CA PHE A 29 7.52 -0.45 -6.56
C PHE A 29 7.57 -0.57 -8.09
N ASP A 30 8.03 -1.73 -8.55
CA ASP A 30 7.97 -2.07 -9.96
C ASP A 30 6.50 -2.02 -10.45
N PRO A 31 6.20 -1.27 -11.53
CA PRO A 31 4.82 -1.05 -11.95
C PRO A 31 4.09 -2.33 -12.38
N ASP A 32 4.79 -3.27 -13.01
CA ASP A 32 4.19 -4.54 -13.44
C ASP A 32 3.92 -5.47 -12.25
N SER A 33 4.86 -5.55 -11.31
CA SER A 33 4.71 -6.32 -10.08
C SER A 33 3.60 -5.75 -9.18
N ALA A 34 3.46 -4.43 -9.13
CA ALA A 34 2.37 -3.76 -8.42
C ALA A 34 1.01 -4.07 -9.05
N ALA A 35 0.90 -3.99 -10.38
CA ALA A 35 -0.32 -4.35 -11.10
C ALA A 35 -0.69 -5.83 -10.90
N ALA A 36 0.31 -6.72 -10.96
CA ALA A 36 0.12 -8.15 -10.72
C ALA A 36 -0.44 -8.42 -9.31
N LEU A 37 0.15 -7.83 -8.27
CA LEU A 37 -0.32 -8.00 -6.90
C LEU A 37 -1.80 -7.60 -6.74
N ILE A 38 -2.21 -6.46 -7.30
CA ILE A 38 -3.59 -5.97 -7.17
C ILE A 38 -4.58 -6.82 -7.99
N VAL A 39 -4.17 -7.32 -9.15
CA VAL A 39 -4.98 -8.25 -9.93
C VAL A 39 -5.16 -9.58 -9.19
N GLU A 40 -4.08 -10.13 -8.64
CA GLU A 40 -4.10 -11.35 -7.81
C GLU A 40 -4.99 -11.15 -6.58
N ALA A 41 -4.90 -10.00 -5.89
CA ALA A 41 -5.76 -9.68 -4.76
C ALA A 41 -7.26 -9.74 -5.10
N VAL A 42 -7.65 -9.19 -6.25
CA VAL A 42 -9.06 -9.26 -6.67
C VAL A 42 -9.48 -10.67 -7.06
N GLN A 43 -8.61 -11.42 -7.75
CA GLN A 43 -8.87 -12.82 -8.13
C GLN A 43 -9.02 -13.72 -6.91
N ASP A 44 -8.23 -13.48 -5.86
CA ASP A 44 -8.30 -14.20 -4.58
C ASP A 44 -9.45 -13.74 -3.67
N GLY A 45 -10.25 -12.76 -4.11
CA GLY A 45 -11.47 -12.33 -3.42
C GLY A 45 -11.27 -11.23 -2.38
N VAL A 46 -10.17 -10.48 -2.41
CA VAL A 46 -10.00 -9.29 -1.56
C VAL A 46 -11.12 -8.29 -1.87
N PRO A 47 -11.90 -7.84 -0.87
CA PRO A 47 -12.98 -6.89 -1.10
C PRO A 47 -12.48 -5.60 -1.75
N ARG A 48 -13.26 -5.02 -2.67
CA ARG A 48 -12.90 -3.77 -3.35
C ARG A 48 -12.50 -2.65 -2.39
N ALA A 49 -13.20 -2.51 -1.26
CA ALA A 49 -12.92 -1.49 -0.25
C ALA A 49 -11.55 -1.67 0.44
N ARG A 50 -10.98 -2.89 0.36
CA ARG A 50 -9.73 -3.30 1.00
C ARG A 50 -8.53 -3.28 0.04
N LEU A 51 -8.70 -2.94 -1.24
CA LEU A 51 -7.59 -2.94 -2.20
C LEU A 51 -6.50 -1.90 -1.86
N LEU A 52 -6.86 -0.80 -1.21
CA LEU A 52 -5.88 0.16 -0.67
C LEU A 52 -5.12 -0.40 0.54
N ASP A 53 -5.72 -1.31 1.30
CA ASP A 53 -5.02 -1.95 2.41
C ASP A 53 -3.94 -2.90 1.89
N VAL A 54 -4.09 -3.44 0.67
CA VAL A 54 -3.04 -4.22 -0.01
C VAL A 54 -1.81 -3.37 -0.27
N SER A 55 -1.95 -2.16 -0.84
CA SER A 55 -0.82 -1.27 -1.09
C SER A 55 -0.19 -0.83 0.23
N THR A 56 -1.02 -0.44 1.19
CA THR A 56 -0.56 -0.02 2.52
C THR A 56 0.20 -1.14 3.25
N ALA A 57 -0.26 -2.38 3.18
CA ALA A 57 0.43 -3.52 3.78
C ALA A 57 1.81 -3.77 3.16
N ALA A 58 1.94 -3.59 1.83
CA ALA A 58 3.23 -3.74 1.15
C ALA A 58 4.21 -2.64 1.55
N LEU A 59 3.74 -1.39 1.64
CA LEU A 59 4.52 -0.27 2.16
C LEU A 59 5.01 -0.55 3.59
N GLN A 60 4.14 -1.11 4.44
CA GLN A 60 4.51 -1.45 5.82
C GLN A 60 5.62 -2.51 5.88
N GLN A 61 5.64 -3.50 4.99
CA GLN A 61 6.74 -4.46 4.94
C GLN A 61 8.06 -3.80 4.54
N VAL A 62 8.04 -2.86 3.60
CA VAL A 62 9.25 -2.07 3.25
C VAL A 62 9.72 -1.23 4.43
N GLN A 63 8.81 -0.61 5.17
CA GLN A 63 9.14 0.14 6.40
C GLN A 63 9.73 -0.75 7.50
N ARG A 64 9.40 -2.05 7.51
CA ARG A 64 9.98 -3.07 8.40
C ARG A 64 11.35 -3.58 7.94
N GLY A 65 11.86 -3.10 6.80
CA GLY A 65 13.18 -3.44 6.27
C GLY A 65 13.18 -4.53 5.19
N HIS A 66 12.01 -5.02 4.77
CA HIS A 66 11.94 -5.95 3.65
C HIS A 66 12.22 -5.24 2.32
N THR A 67 12.82 -5.97 1.38
CA THR A 67 12.89 -5.49 0.01
C THR A 67 11.49 -5.36 -0.59
N ARG A 68 11.33 -4.58 -1.65
CA ARG A 68 10.03 -4.39 -2.31
C ARG A 68 9.48 -5.70 -2.86
N SER A 69 10.32 -6.55 -3.44
CA SER A 69 9.93 -7.87 -3.93
C SER A 69 9.45 -8.78 -2.80
N GLU A 70 10.17 -8.82 -1.67
CA GLU A 70 9.76 -9.57 -0.48
C GLU A 70 8.45 -9.04 0.11
N ALA A 71 8.29 -7.70 0.18
CA ALA A 71 7.07 -7.07 0.65
C ALA A 71 5.84 -7.52 -0.14
N LEU A 72 5.93 -7.54 -1.48
CA LEU A 72 4.85 -8.05 -2.34
C LEU A 72 4.59 -9.55 -2.08
N ALA A 73 5.64 -10.35 -1.96
CA ALA A 73 5.52 -11.78 -1.71
C ALA A 73 4.88 -12.11 -0.35
N ILE A 74 5.19 -11.32 0.69
CA ILE A 74 4.59 -11.44 2.02
C ILE A 74 3.11 -11.08 1.97
N VAL A 75 2.75 -9.95 1.36
CA VAL A 75 1.34 -9.50 1.28
C VAL A 75 0.49 -10.48 0.48
N ARG A 76 1.03 -11.03 -0.61
CA ARG A 76 0.33 -12.05 -1.41
C ARG A 76 -0.09 -13.28 -0.59
N ARG A 77 0.76 -13.73 0.34
CA ARG A 77 0.44 -14.87 1.22
C ARG A 77 -0.68 -14.58 2.22
N GLN A 78 -1.09 -13.32 2.34
CA GLN A 78 -2.13 -12.89 3.27
C GLN A 78 -3.51 -12.80 2.60
N PHE A 79 -3.63 -13.04 1.30
CA PHE A 79 -4.92 -13.00 0.62
C PHE A 79 -5.83 -14.17 1.02
N PRO A 80 -7.16 -13.96 1.08
CA PRO A 80 -7.86 -12.67 0.95
C PRO A 80 -7.84 -11.81 2.23
N ASN A 81 -7.34 -12.35 3.34
CA ASN A 81 -7.36 -11.75 4.67
C ASN A 81 -6.18 -10.80 4.94
N VAL A 82 -6.02 -9.78 4.10
CA VAL A 82 -4.96 -8.78 4.27
C VAL A 82 -5.16 -8.06 5.60
N PRO A 83 -4.13 -8.02 6.48
CA PRO A 83 -4.23 -7.32 7.75
C PRO A 83 -4.54 -5.84 7.52
N ALA A 84 -5.35 -5.25 8.41
CA ALA A 84 -5.54 -3.80 8.42
C ALA A 84 -4.19 -3.11 8.63
N PRO A 85 -4.00 -1.91 8.05
CA PRO A 85 -2.81 -1.12 8.27
C PRO A 85 -2.53 -1.00 9.77
N SER A 86 -1.32 -1.35 10.19
CA SER A 86 -0.88 -1.03 11.56
C SER A 86 -1.00 0.47 11.75
N LYS A 87 -1.71 0.92 12.79
CA LYS A 87 -1.79 2.34 13.16
C LYS A 87 -0.35 2.82 13.33
N PRO A 88 0.07 3.95 12.72
CA PRO A 88 1.42 4.44 12.90
C PRO A 88 1.64 4.57 14.41
N THR A 89 2.66 3.90 14.93
CA THR A 89 3.15 4.16 16.29
C THR A 89 3.27 5.67 16.35
N ARG A 90 2.47 6.31 17.20
CA ARG A 90 2.50 7.76 17.39
C ARG A 90 3.93 8.07 17.79
N GLY A 91 4.74 8.42 16.80
CA GLY A 91 6.14 8.77 16.98
C GLY A 91 6.15 9.83 18.05
N ASN A 92 7.03 9.63 19.02
CA ASN A 92 7.25 10.53 20.13
C ASN A 92 7.66 11.89 19.55
N PHE A 93 6.69 12.72 19.14
CA PHE A 93 6.89 14.14 18.91
C PHE A 93 7.05 14.77 20.30
N ALA A 94 8.14 14.43 20.98
CA ALA A 94 8.63 15.16 22.12
C ALA A 94 8.81 16.60 21.62
N GLY A 95 8.01 17.49 22.21
CA GLY A 95 7.63 18.76 21.65
C GLY A 95 8.78 19.51 20.98
N ALA A 96 8.47 20.10 19.83
CA ALA A 96 9.18 21.26 19.34
C ALA A 96 9.21 22.31 20.47
N ARG A 97 10.29 22.31 21.25
CA ARG A 97 10.55 23.37 22.23
C ARG A 97 10.73 24.65 21.43
N ARG A 98 9.74 25.53 21.51
CA ARG A 98 9.79 26.91 21.07
C ARG A 98 11.06 27.54 21.68
N PRO A 99 12.01 28.07 20.89
CA PRO A 99 13.11 28.84 21.46
C PRO A 99 12.49 30.06 22.15
N ALA A 100 12.73 30.20 23.46
CA ALA A 100 12.36 31.41 24.17
C ALA A 100 13.17 32.58 23.59
N THR A 101 12.48 33.59 23.08
CA THR A 101 13.04 34.88 22.71
C THR A 101 13.79 35.48 23.91
N PRO A 102 15.03 35.97 23.76
CA PRO A 102 15.69 36.72 24.82
C PRO A 102 14.97 38.06 25.00
N ALA A 103 14.60 38.38 26.24
CA ALA A 103 14.10 39.71 26.62
C ALA A 103 15.28 40.70 26.75
N PRO A 104 15.07 42.01 26.49
CA PRO A 104 16.11 43.04 26.49
C PRO A 104 16.70 43.32 27.88
#